data_AF-A0A7H0HL93-F1
#
_entry.id   AF-A0A7H0HL93-F1
#
_cell.length_a   1.000
_cell.length_b   1.000
_cell.length_c   1.000
_cell.angle_alpha   90.00
_cell.angle_beta   90.00
_cell.angle_gamma   90.00
#
_symmetry.space_group_name_H-M   'P 1'
#
loop_
_entity.id
_entity.type
_entity.pdbx_description
1 polymer ?
#
loop_
_entity_poly.entity_id
_entity_poly.type
_entity_poly.pdbx_seq_one_letter_code
_entity_poly.pdbx_strand_id
1 'polypeptide(L)'
;MPCAEALLAGTLALMTGWAQACCDGHREPMARKIVANLQNLAQLEALTPHFRTMLWSLQTRWVQQCTNVRSDEALVAAEARRALWHSAPEALQ
;
A
#
# COMPACT_ATOMS: atom_id res chain seq x y z
N MET A 1 -6.60 -3.94 26.41
CA MET A 1 -5.68 -5.05 26.06
C MET A 1 -4.49 -4.41 25.38
N PRO A 2 -3.35 -4.22 26.06
CA PRO A 2 -2.27 -3.35 25.58
C PRO A 2 -1.67 -3.79 24.25
N CYS A 3 -1.67 -5.09 23.93
CA CYS A 3 -1.12 -5.61 22.68
C CYS A 3 -1.98 -5.29 21.44
N ALA A 4 -3.32 -5.33 21.56
CA ALA A 4 -4.21 -5.06 20.43
C ALA A 4 -4.22 -3.57 20.06
N GLU A 5 -4.22 -2.71 21.08
CA GLU A 5 -4.13 -1.25 20.92
C GLU A 5 -2.77 -0.84 20.35
N ALA A 6 -1.67 -1.43 20.83
CA ALA A 6 -0.34 -1.19 20.28
C ALA A 6 -0.22 -1.65 18.82
N LEU A 7 -0.79 -2.82 18.48
CA LEU A 7 -0.81 -3.32 17.10
C LEU A 7 -1.64 -2.41 16.18
N LEU A 8 -2.81 -1.95 16.64
CA LEU A 8 -3.64 -1.00 15.92
C LEU A 8 -2.91 0.32 15.69
N ALA A 9 -2.37 0.92 16.75
CA ALA A 9 -1.63 2.18 16.66
C ALA A 9 -0.42 2.05 15.73
N GLY A 10 0.35 0.97 15.84
CA GLY A 10 1.46 0.67 14.95
C GLY A 10 1.04 0.49 13.48
N THR A 11 -0.14 -0.10 13.24
CA THR A 11 -0.69 -0.26 11.88
C THR A 11 -1.09 1.09 11.29
N LEU A 12 -1.74 1.95 12.07
CA LEU A 12 -2.09 3.31 11.62
C LEU A 12 -0.84 4.15 11.35
N ALA A 13 0.18 4.06 12.21
CA ALA A 13 1.48 4.70 11.99
C ALA A 13 2.18 4.19 10.72
N LEU A 14 2.13 2.88 10.45
CA LEU A 14 2.67 2.31 9.21
C LEU A 14 1.89 2.79 7.97
N MET A 15 0.57 2.91 8.04
CA MET A 15 -0.24 3.44 6.94
C MET A 15 0.12 4.90 6.62
N THR A 16 0.38 5.71 7.64
CA THR A 16 0.86 7.09 7.46
C THR A 16 2.27 7.12 6.89
N GLY A 17 3.17 6.29 7.42
CA GLY A 17 4.53 6.15 6.88
C GLY A 17 4.54 5.67 5.43
N TRP A 18 3.62 4.78 5.04
CA TRP A 18 3.51 4.30 3.66
C TRP A 18 3.14 5.42 2.69
N ALA A 19 2.20 6.29 3.08
CA ALA A 19 1.80 7.44 2.28
C ALA A 19 2.97 8.43 2.07
N GLN A 20 3.88 8.52 3.04
CA GLN A 20 5.04 9.41 3.04
C GLN A 20 6.33 8.75 2.54
N ALA A 21 6.32 7.44 2.27
CA ALA A 21 7.51 6.71 1.86
C ALA A 21 8.03 7.20 0.50
N CYS A 22 9.35 7.33 0.39
CA CYS A 22 10.02 7.95 -0.74
C CYS A 22 10.21 7.04 -1.96
N CYS A 23 10.06 5.72 -1.81
CA CYS A 23 10.29 4.76 -2.89
C CYS A 23 9.51 3.46 -2.72
N ASP A 24 9.34 2.75 -3.84
CA ASP A 24 8.55 1.51 -3.93
C ASP A 24 9.17 0.37 -3.13
N GLY A 25 10.51 0.36 -3.04
CA GLY A 25 11.27 -0.61 -2.25
C GLY A 25 10.91 -0.60 -0.76
N HIS A 26 10.43 0.53 -0.23
CA HIS A 26 9.88 0.61 1.13
C HIS A 26 8.36 0.49 1.16
N ARG A 27 7.65 1.05 0.17
CA ARG A 27 6.18 1.00 0.12
C ARG A 27 5.63 -0.41 0.04
N GLU A 28 6.22 -1.29 -0.77
CA GLU A 28 5.69 -2.65 -0.95
C GLU A 28 5.80 -3.54 0.29
N PRO A 29 6.94 -3.64 1.01
CA PRO A 29 6.99 -4.37 2.27
C PRO A 29 6.09 -3.75 3.35
N MET A 30 5.95 -2.42 3.39
CA MET A 30 5.03 -1.75 4.32
C MET A 30 3.56 -2.10 4.01
N ALA A 31 3.15 -2.05 2.74
CA ALA A 31 1.81 -2.41 2.31
C ALA A 31 1.44 -3.85 2.73
N ARG A 32 2.35 -4.80 2.51
CA ARG A 32 2.17 -6.20 2.94
C ARG A 32 2.01 -6.32 4.46
N LYS A 33 2.84 -5.60 5.23
CA LYS A 33 2.79 -5.61 6.70
C LYS A 33 1.48 -5.01 7.23
N ILE A 34 0.99 -3.94 6.60
CA ILE A 34 -0.31 -3.34 6.96
C ILE A 34 -1.44 -4.33 6.74
N VAL A 35 -1.49 -5.01 5.59
CA VAL A 35 -2.52 -6.02 5.29
C VAL A 35 -2.48 -7.16 6.32
N ALA A 36 -1.29 -7.70 6.61
CA ALA A 36 -1.14 -8.77 7.60
C ALA A 36 -1.60 -8.33 9.00
N ASN A 37 -1.26 -7.11 9.43
CA ASN A 37 -1.70 -6.60 10.71
C ASN A 37 -3.22 -6.40 10.79
N LEU A 38 -3.85 -5.89 9.73
CA LEU A 38 -5.31 -5.72 9.68
C LEU A 38 -6.03 -7.07 9.73
N GLN A 39 -5.51 -8.09 9.04
CA GLN A 39 -6.02 -9.46 9.12
C GLN A 39 -5.89 -10.04 10.53
N ASN A 40 -4.75 -9.84 11.18
CA ASN A 40 -4.53 -10.30 12.55
C ASN A 40 -5.47 -9.60 13.54
N LEU A 41 -5.63 -8.28 13.42
CA LEU A 41 -6.55 -7.51 14.24
C LEU A 41 -8.01 -7.97 14.02
N ALA A 42 -8.42 -8.21 12.78
CA ALA A 42 -9.79 -8.64 12.46
C ALA A 42 -10.13 -10.04 13.03
N GLN A 43 -9.13 -10.85 13.37
CA GLN A 43 -9.32 -12.18 13.98
C GLN A 43 -9.37 -12.14 15.52
N LEU A 44 -9.12 -10.99 16.16
CA LEU A 44 -9.17 -10.89 17.61
C LEU A 44 -10.62 -10.93 18.12
N GLU A 45 -10.94 -11.98 18.88
CA GLU A 45 -12.26 -12.15 19.52
C GLU A 45 -12.56 -11.05 20.54
N ALA A 46 -11.52 -10.50 21.16
CA ALA A 46 -11.59 -9.41 22.13
C ALA A 46 -12.12 -8.09 21.56
N LEU A 47 -12.12 -7.91 20.24
CA LEU A 47 -12.67 -6.73 19.59
C LEU A 47 -14.19 -6.88 19.44
N THR A 48 -14.90 -5.75 19.37
CA THR A 48 -16.33 -5.80 19.09
C THR A 48 -16.59 -6.28 17.66
N PRO A 49 -17.73 -6.93 17.38
CA PRO A 49 -18.08 -7.33 16.01
C PRO A 49 -18.05 -6.15 15.03
N HIS A 50 -18.54 -4.98 15.45
CA HIS A 50 -18.53 -3.78 14.63
C HIS A 50 -17.11 -3.32 14.30
N PHE A 51 -16.20 -3.37 15.27
CA PHE A 51 -14.81 -2.99 15.04
C PHE A 51 -14.09 -3.96 14.09
N ARG A 52 -14.37 -5.27 14.18
CA ARG A 52 -13.89 -6.25 13.19
C ARG A 52 -14.40 -5.96 11.78
N THR A 53 -15.68 -5.61 11.63
CA THR A 53 -16.25 -5.20 10.33
C THR A 53 -15.56 -3.95 9.76
N MET A 54 -15.27 -2.98 10.64
CA MET A 54 -14.53 -1.78 10.25
C MET A 54 -13.11 -2.12 9.77
N LEU A 55 -12.39 -2.99 10.50
CA LEU A 55 -11.05 -3.45 10.10
C LEU A 55 -11.07 -4.21 8.77
N TRP A 56 -12.07 -5.07 8.56
CA TRP A 56 -12.27 -5.77 7.28
C TRP A 56 -12.49 -4.79 6.12
N SER A 57 -13.35 -3.80 6.33
CA SER A 57 -13.62 -2.76 5.33
C SER A 57 -12.37 -1.94 5.02
N LEU A 58 -11.58 -1.62 6.06
CA LEU A 58 -10.33 -0.90 5.91
C LEU A 58 -9.30 -1.72 5.12
N GLN A 59 -9.15 -3.01 5.44
CA GLN A 59 -8.27 -3.93 4.72
C GLN A 59 -8.64 -4.00 3.23
N THR A 60 -9.92 -4.17 2.91
CA THR A 60 -10.39 -4.23 1.51
C THR A 60 -10.05 -2.95 0.76
N ARG A 61 -10.34 -1.78 1.35
CA ARG A 61 -10.01 -0.48 0.73
C ARG A 61 -8.51 -0.28 0.57
N TRP A 62 -7.73 -0.73 1.55
CA TRP A 62 -6.28 -0.63 1.50
C TRP A 62 -5.67 -1.46 0.36
N VAL A 63 -6.14 -2.70 0.16
CA VAL A 63 -5.69 -3.56 -0.95
C VAL A 63 -6.04 -2.93 -2.30
N GLN A 64 -7.24 -2.37 -2.44
CA GLN A 64 -7.65 -1.64 -3.65
C GLN A 64 -6.74 -0.44 -3.90
N GLN A 65 -6.48 0.38 -2.88
CA GLN A 65 -5.60 1.54 -2.99
C GLN A 65 -4.18 1.16 -3.41
N CYS A 66 -3.59 0.12 -2.81
CA CYS A 66 -2.26 -0.35 -3.20
C CYS A 66 -2.22 -0.85 -4.65
N THR A 67 -3.29 -1.49 -5.11
CA THR A 67 -3.39 -1.98 -6.50
C THR A 67 -3.49 -0.82 -7.49
N ASN A 68 -4.23 0.24 -7.14
CA ASN A 68 -4.37 1.43 -7.98
C ASN A 68 -3.05 2.18 -8.09
N VAL A 69 -2.35 2.42 -6.96
CA VAL A 69 -1.04 3.09 -6.96
C VAL A 69 -0.03 2.34 -7.84
N ARG A 70 0.04 1.01 -7.70
CA ARG A 70 0.91 0.19 -8.56
C ARG A 70 0.53 0.27 -10.04
N SER A 71 -0.75 0.42 -10.35
CA SER A 71 -1.22 0.57 -11.74
C SER A 71 -0.84 1.92 -12.33
N ASP A 72 -1.01 3.00 -11.56
CA ASP A 72 -0.62 4.36 -11.97
C ASP A 72 0.90 4.46 -12.18
N GLU A 73 1.70 3.89 -11.27
CA GLU A 73 3.16 3.83 -11.39
C GLU A 73 3.59 3.04 -12.65
N ALA A 74 2.92 1.93 -12.95
CA ALA A 74 3.19 1.15 -14.15
C ALA A 74 2.85 1.91 -15.44
N LEU A 75 1.77 2.70 -15.44
CA LEU A 75 1.41 3.58 -16.56
C LEU A 75 2.50 4.64 -16.79
N VAL A 76 2.92 5.35 -15.73
CA VAL A 76 3.97 6.38 -15.80
C VAL A 76 5.28 5.78 -16.31
N ALA A 77 5.66 4.59 -15.83
CA ALA A 77 6.87 3.90 -16.30
C ALA A 77 6.77 3.49 -17.78
N ALA A 78 5.59 3.09 -18.25
CA ALA A 78 5.34 2.76 -19.65
C ALA A 78 5.42 4.00 -20.56
N GLU A 79 4.87 5.14 -20.11
CA GLU A 79 4.96 6.42 -20.81
C GLU A 79 6.40 6.93 -20.90
N ALA A 80 7.15 6.88 -19.79
CA ALA A 80 8.57 7.23 -19.76
C ALA A 80 9.38 6.36 -20.72
N ARG A 81 9.12 5.05 -20.75
CA ARG A 81 9.74 4.13 -21.71
C ARG A 81 9.36 4.51 -23.14
N ARG A 82 8.10 4.84 -23.44
CA ARG A 82 7.68 5.28 -24.78
C ARG A 82 8.39 6.56 -25.23
N ALA A 83 8.56 7.54 -24.34
CA ALA A 83 9.27 8.79 -24.65
C ALA A 83 10.73 8.54 -25.10
N LEU A 84 11.43 7.59 -24.45
CA LEU A 84 12.80 7.21 -24.82
C LEU A 84 12.93 6.58 -26.22
N TRP A 85 11.85 6.02 -26.77
CA TRP A 85 11.85 5.40 -28.11
C TRP A 85 11.55 6.41 -29.22
N HIS A 86 10.91 7.54 -28.88
CA HIS A 86 10.66 8.63 -29.83
C HIS A 86 11.89 9.53 -30.03
N SER A 87 12.89 9.45 -29.15
CA SER A 87 14.20 10.12 -29.31
C SER A 87 15.19 9.28 -30.14
N ALA A 88 14.76 8.76 -31.29
CA ALA A 88 15.70 8.21 -32.27
C ALA A 88 16.42 9.37 -32.98
N PRO A 89 17.76 9.45 -32.98
CA PRO A 89 18.47 10.55 -33.62
C PRO A 89 18.28 10.51 -35.14
N GLU A 90 17.87 11.62 -35.75
CA GLU A 90 17.68 11.76 -37.21
C GLU A 90 18.99 11.72 -38.03
N ALA A 91 20.16 11.59 -37.39
CA ALA A 91 21.45 11.59 -38.08
C ALA A 91 22.19 10.28 -37.86
N LEU A 92 21.95 9.30 -38.73
CA LEU A 92 23.00 8.37 -39.15
C LEU A 92 23.69 9.05 -40.34
N GLN A 93 24.88 9.60 -40.06
CA GLN A 93 25.78 10.19 -41.06
C GLN A 93 26.23 9.16 -42.10
#